data_AF-A0A561ENE0-F1
#
_entry.id   AF-A0A561ENE0-F1
#
_cell.length_a   1.000
_cell.length_b   1.000
_cell.length_c   1.000
_cell.angle_alpha   90.00
_cell.angle_beta   90.00
_cell.angle_gamma   90.00
#
_symmetry.space_group_name_H-M   'P 1'
#
loop_
_entity.id
_entity.type
_entity.pdbx_description
1 polymer ?
#
loop_
_entity_poly.entity_id
_entity_poly.type
_entity_poly.pdbx_seq_one_letter_code
_entity_poly.pdbx_strand_id
1 'polypeptide(L)'
;MVSAWATTATVLDITGVEATEQQVAQAQAAIEVCSGRIWDDTERLRRRDLYWLGRAVAYQAAWAAGQPGLETRMDLTSQTQDGVSASLTADAIILAPMAARAINRCSWRKSRTIHVRSPFVDGRGIGVNPLLESTDDLQTWTPMPGAP
;
A
#
# COMPACT_ATOMS: atom_id res chain seq x y z
N MET A 1 -18.29 8.32 -21.98
CA MET A 1 -18.10 7.87 -20.60
C MET A 1 -17.02 6.82 -20.56
N VAL A 2 -15.96 7.09 -19.80
CA VAL A 2 -14.79 6.24 -19.64
C VAL A 2 -15.03 5.20 -18.54
N SER A 3 -14.64 3.96 -18.79
CA SER A 3 -14.62 2.88 -17.78
C SER A 3 -13.46 3.07 -16.81
N ALA A 4 -13.66 3.88 -15.75
CA ALA A 4 -12.62 4.22 -14.79
C ALA A 4 -13.14 4.40 -13.36
N TRP A 5 -12.28 4.20 -12.35
CA TRP A 5 -12.62 4.35 -10.92
C TRP A 5 -12.84 5.80 -10.46
N ALA A 6 -12.56 6.78 -11.31
CA ALA A 6 -12.85 8.18 -11.06
C ALA A 6 -13.46 8.84 -12.29
N THR A 7 -14.35 9.80 -12.06
CA THR A 7 -14.89 10.68 -13.11
C THR A 7 -14.09 11.97 -13.19
N THR A 8 -14.22 12.73 -14.28
CA THR A 8 -13.62 14.06 -14.41
C THR A 8 -14.05 15.02 -13.30
N ALA A 9 -15.32 14.96 -12.88
CA ALA A 9 -15.83 15.72 -11.73
C ALA A 9 -15.11 15.33 -10.42
N THR A 10 -14.91 14.03 -10.19
CA THR A 10 -14.18 13.53 -9.02
C THR A 10 -12.71 13.95 -9.03
N VAL A 11 -12.08 14.05 -10.20
CA VAL A 11 -10.71 14.55 -10.33
C VAL A 11 -10.65 16.02 -9.89
N LEU A 12 -11.58 16.84 -10.39
CA LEU A 12 -11.67 18.25 -10.03
C LEU A 12 -11.90 18.43 -8.52
N ASP A 13 -12.85 17.68 -7.94
CA ASP A 13 -13.16 17.76 -6.51
C ASP A 13 -11.98 17.37 -5.61
N ILE A 14 -11.18 16.39 -6.01
CA ILE A 14 -10.07 15.87 -5.18
C ILE A 14 -8.79 16.70 -5.36
N THR A 15 -8.52 17.17 -6.57
CA THR A 15 -7.21 17.71 -6.96
C THR A 15 -7.23 19.19 -7.31
N GLY A 16 -8.40 19.75 -7.61
CA GLY A 16 -8.55 21.11 -8.12
C GLY A 16 -8.10 21.29 -9.58
N VAL A 17 -7.73 20.20 -10.27
CA VAL A 17 -7.25 20.22 -11.66
C VAL A 17 -8.34 19.73 -12.59
N GLU A 18 -8.62 20.48 -13.65
CA GLU A 18 -9.49 20.03 -14.73
C GLU A 18 -8.75 19.00 -15.59
N ALA A 19 -9.29 17.79 -15.65
CA ALA A 19 -8.77 16.72 -16.50
C ALA A 19 -9.80 16.36 -17.57
N THR A 20 -9.32 16.07 -18.78
CA THR A 20 -10.15 15.58 -19.89
C THR A 20 -10.49 14.10 -19.71
N GLU A 21 -11.55 13.63 -20.37
CA GLU A 21 -11.90 12.19 -20.37
C GLU A 21 -10.73 11.32 -20.85
N GLN A 22 -9.97 11.80 -21.83
CA GLN A 22 -8.82 11.06 -22.36
C GLN A 22 -7.67 10.97 -21.34
N GLN A 23 -7.43 12.01 -20.55
CA GLN A 23 -6.45 11.96 -19.45
C GLN A 23 -6.90 11.00 -18.34
N VAL A 24 -8.19 10.95 -18.04
CA VAL A 24 -8.74 9.97 -17.08
C VAL A 24 -8.59 8.54 -17.61
N ALA A 25 -8.81 8.29 -18.90
CA ALA A 25 -8.61 6.98 -19.51
C ALA A 25 -7.14 6.53 -19.48
N GLN A 26 -6.21 7.44 -19.77
CA GLN A 26 -4.77 7.18 -19.67
C GLN A 26 -4.34 6.91 -18.22
N ALA A 27 -4.85 7.70 -17.28
CA ALA A 27 -4.61 7.50 -15.86
C ALA A 27 -5.14 6.15 -15.38
N GLN A 28 -6.35 5.75 -15.78
CA GLN A 28 -6.92 4.44 -15.49
C GLN A 28 -5.98 3.32 -15.96
N ALA A 29 -5.55 3.34 -17.22
CA ALA A 29 -4.63 2.33 -17.77
C ALA A 29 -3.30 2.25 -16.96
N ALA A 30 -2.74 3.40 -16.58
CA ALA A 30 -1.53 3.42 -15.75
C ALA A 30 -1.76 2.80 -14.35
N ILE A 31 -2.90 3.10 -13.72
CA ILE A 31 -3.24 2.53 -12.41
C ILE A 31 -3.49 1.02 -12.50
N GLU A 32 -4.08 0.52 -13.58
CA GLU A 32 -4.29 -0.93 -13.76
C GLU A 32 -2.96 -1.68 -13.81
N VAL A 33 -1.99 -1.16 -14.56
CA VAL A 33 -0.62 -1.72 -14.62
C VAL A 33 0.04 -1.71 -13.24
N CYS A 34 -0.05 -0.60 -12.49
CA CYS A 34 0.62 -0.49 -11.19
C CYS A 34 -0.10 -1.22 -10.05
N SER A 35 -1.42 -1.35 -10.11
CA SER A 35 -2.23 -1.97 -9.05
C SER A 35 -2.41 -3.48 -9.23
N GLY A 36 -2.25 -3.99 -10.45
CA GLY A 36 -2.49 -5.39 -10.80
C GLY A 36 -3.98 -5.77 -10.78
N ARG A 37 -4.87 -4.80 -10.97
CA ARG A 37 -6.33 -4.98 -11.03
C ARG A 37 -6.88 -4.19 -12.21
N ILE A 38 -7.92 -4.72 -12.84
CA ILE A 38 -8.62 -4.09 -13.97
C ILE A 38 -9.98 -3.55 -13.53
N TRP A 39 -10.48 -2.52 -14.21
CA TRP A 39 -11.80 -1.94 -13.93
C TRP A 39 -12.93 -2.97 -13.94
N ASP A 40 -12.92 -3.91 -14.89
CA ASP A 40 -13.98 -4.92 -15.04
C ASP A 40 -14.09 -5.87 -13.83
N ASP A 41 -13.07 -5.92 -12.97
CA ASP A 41 -13.07 -6.73 -11.74
C ASP A 41 -13.64 -6.00 -10.51
N THR A 42 -14.25 -4.82 -10.72
CA THR A 42 -14.75 -3.93 -9.65
C THR A 42 -15.71 -4.64 -8.68
N GLU A 43 -16.54 -5.57 -9.17
CA GLU A 43 -17.47 -6.32 -8.34
C GLU A 43 -16.79 -7.24 -7.31
N ARG A 44 -15.56 -7.71 -7.60
CA ARG A 44 -14.77 -8.55 -6.69
C ARG A 44 -13.98 -7.73 -5.67
N LEU A 45 -13.86 -6.41 -5.88
CA LEU A 45 -13.08 -5.51 -5.04
C LEU A 45 -13.91 -4.97 -3.88
N ARG A 46 -13.27 -4.78 -2.72
CA ARG A 46 -13.95 -4.18 -1.56
C ARG A 46 -14.13 -2.70 -1.78
N ARG A 47 -15.22 -2.13 -1.24
CA ARG A 47 -15.53 -0.69 -1.29
C ARG A 47 -14.38 0.20 -0.81
N ARG A 48 -13.65 -0.24 0.23
CA ARG A 48 -12.47 0.46 0.74
C ARG A 48 -11.35 0.55 -0.31
N ASP A 49 -11.12 -0.53 -1.06
CA ASP A 49 -10.04 -0.56 -2.05
C ASP A 49 -10.44 0.24 -3.29
N LEU A 50 -11.70 0.15 -3.71
CA LEU A 50 -12.25 0.99 -4.78
C LEU A 50 -12.12 2.49 -4.47
N TYR A 51 -12.31 2.89 -3.20
CA TYR A 51 -12.07 4.26 -2.77
C TYR A 51 -10.61 4.71 -2.97
N TRP A 52 -9.64 3.84 -2.64
CA TRP A 52 -8.22 4.16 -2.85
C TRP A 52 -7.82 4.13 -4.31
N LEU A 53 -8.39 3.22 -5.11
CA LEU A 53 -8.18 3.16 -6.56
C LEU A 53 -8.75 4.41 -7.25
N GLY A 54 -9.96 4.86 -6.90
CA GLY A 54 -10.52 6.11 -7.42
C GLY A 54 -9.66 7.33 -7.08
N ARG A 55 -9.15 7.40 -5.85
CA ARG A 55 -8.17 8.44 -5.45
C ARG A 55 -6.88 8.35 -6.27
N ALA A 56 -6.39 7.15 -6.54
CA ALA A 56 -5.17 6.94 -7.31
C ALA A 56 -5.33 7.42 -8.76
N VAL A 57 -6.45 7.09 -9.41
CA VAL A 57 -6.77 7.57 -10.77
C VAL A 57 -6.88 9.09 -10.79
N ALA A 58 -7.55 9.69 -9.80
CA ALA A 58 -7.67 11.14 -9.71
C ALA A 58 -6.30 11.84 -9.61
N TYR A 59 -5.42 11.37 -8.72
CA TYR A 59 -4.07 11.93 -8.59
C TYR A 59 -3.21 11.70 -9.84
N GLN A 60 -3.34 10.55 -10.50
CA GLN A 60 -2.60 10.26 -11.73
C GLN A 60 -3.06 11.15 -12.89
N ALA A 61 -4.37 11.37 -13.04
CA ALA A 61 -4.91 12.25 -14.08
C ALA A 61 -4.45 13.71 -13.90
N ALA A 62 -4.53 14.23 -12.67
CA ALA A 62 -4.06 15.57 -12.35
C ALA A 62 -2.55 15.73 -12.56
N TRP A 63 -1.76 14.72 -12.20
CA TRP A 63 -0.31 14.73 -12.42
C TRP A 63 0.05 14.65 -13.90
N ALA A 64 -0.64 13.80 -14.67
CA ALA A 64 -0.44 13.69 -16.11
C ALA A 64 -0.75 15.01 -16.85
N ALA A 65 -1.71 15.81 -16.36
CA ALA A 65 -2.02 17.12 -16.92
C ALA A 65 -0.90 18.16 -16.69
N GLY A 66 -0.11 18.02 -15.61
CA GLY A 66 0.97 18.94 -15.25
C GLY A 66 2.37 18.51 -15.70
N GLN A 67 2.52 17.34 -16.33
CA GLN A 67 3.83 16.83 -16.75
C GLN A 67 4.02 16.96 -18.27
N PRO A 68 5.21 17.37 -18.74
CA PRO A 68 5.58 17.25 -20.15
C PRO A 68 5.49 15.79 -20.63
N GLY A 69 5.10 15.59 -21.90
CA GLY A 69 5.03 14.26 -22.52
C GLY A 69 6.37 13.53 -22.47
N LEU A 70 6.34 12.19 -22.46
CA LEU A 70 7.52 11.33 -22.27
C LEU A 70 8.67 11.68 -23.24
N GLU A 71 8.32 12.10 -24.46
CA GLU A 71 9.20 12.56 -25.53
C GLU A 71 9.94 13.87 -25.25
N THR A 72 9.50 14.65 -24.25
CA THR A 72 10.10 15.92 -23.84
C THR A 72 10.71 15.88 -22.43
N ARG A 73 10.69 14.72 -21.77
CA ARG A 73 11.21 14.59 -20.40
C ARG A 73 12.72 14.53 -20.40
N MET A 74 13.31 15.32 -19.51
CA MET A 74 14.74 15.27 -19.20
C MET A 74 15.04 13.98 -18.44
N ASP A 75 15.98 13.17 -18.93
CA ASP A 75 16.48 11.97 -18.23
C ASP A 75 17.33 12.39 -17.02
N LEU A 76 16.66 12.72 -15.91
CA LEU A 76 17.26 13.21 -14.69
C LEU A 76 17.32 12.07 -13.67
N THR A 77 18.51 11.47 -13.50
CA THR A 77 18.70 10.35 -12.56
C THR A 77 18.92 10.82 -11.11
N SER A 78 19.54 11.98 -10.92
CA SER A 78 19.76 12.60 -9.61
C SER A 78 19.91 14.11 -9.73
N GLN A 79 19.43 14.84 -8.73
CA GLN A 79 19.63 16.28 -8.59
C GLN A 79 20.28 16.54 -7.23
N THR A 80 21.44 17.17 -7.25
CA THR A 80 22.14 17.64 -6.04
C THR A 80 22.24 19.16 -6.12
N GLN A 81 21.60 19.86 -5.20
CA GLN A 81 21.68 21.32 -5.08
C GLN A 81 21.81 21.69 -3.60
N ASP A 82 22.77 22.57 -3.29
CA ASP A 82 23.04 23.06 -1.93
C ASP A 82 23.11 21.96 -0.84
N GLY A 83 23.79 20.85 -1.16
CA GLY A 83 23.99 19.74 -0.23
C GLY A 83 22.77 18.83 -0.02
N VAL A 84 21.63 19.13 -0.65
CA VAL A 84 20.46 18.25 -0.69
C VAL A 84 20.51 17.43 -1.97
N SER A 85 20.52 16.11 -1.82
CA SER A 85 20.43 15.17 -2.93
C SER A 85 19.06 14.50 -2.97
N ALA A 86 18.42 14.54 -4.14
CA ALA A 86 17.24 13.75 -4.44
C ALA A 86 17.59 12.76 -5.56
N SER A 87 17.34 11.48 -5.32
CA SER A 87 17.44 10.44 -6.35
C SER A 87 16.03 10.08 -6.80
N LEU A 88 15.80 10.13 -8.12
CA LEU A 88 14.55 9.70 -8.72
C LEU A 88 14.63 8.19 -8.95
N THR A 89 13.68 7.44 -8.41
CA THR A 89 13.49 6.03 -8.76
C THR A 89 12.84 5.92 -10.14
N ALA A 90 13.19 4.89 -10.92
CA ALA A 90 12.64 4.69 -12.27
C ALA A 90 11.09 4.70 -12.31
N ASP A 91 10.43 4.20 -11.26
CA ASP A 91 8.97 4.20 -11.14
C ASP A 91 8.36 5.59 -10.84
N ALA A 92 9.14 6.51 -10.25
CA ALA A 92 8.69 7.88 -9.98
C ALA A 92 8.45 8.69 -11.27
N ILE A 93 8.96 8.19 -12.40
CA ILE A 93 8.78 8.77 -13.73
C ILE A 93 7.42 8.38 -14.33
N ILE A 94 6.80 7.27 -13.90
CA ILE A 94 5.59 6.74 -14.55
C ILE A 94 4.33 7.05 -13.72
N LEU A 95 4.48 7.03 -12.39
CA LEU A 95 3.36 7.12 -11.46
C LEU A 95 3.47 8.35 -10.57
N ALA A 96 2.37 9.08 -10.44
CA ALA A 96 2.28 10.21 -9.53
C ALA A 96 2.58 9.77 -8.09
N PRO A 97 3.37 10.54 -7.32
CA PRO A 97 3.76 10.15 -5.97
C PRO A 97 2.54 9.96 -5.05
N MET A 98 1.50 10.77 -5.22
CA MET A 98 0.25 10.63 -4.48
C MET A 98 -0.58 9.43 -4.92
N ALA A 99 -0.55 9.07 -6.21
CA ALA A 99 -1.18 7.85 -6.72
C ALA A 99 -0.50 6.59 -6.15
N ALA A 100 0.84 6.57 -6.10
CA ALA A 100 1.61 5.49 -5.48
C ALA A 100 1.22 5.29 -4.01
N ARG A 101 1.08 6.38 -3.24
CA ARG A 101 0.64 6.33 -1.84
C ARG A 101 -0.78 5.80 -1.70
N ALA A 102 -1.68 6.13 -2.62
CA ALA A 102 -3.05 5.60 -2.62
C ALA A 102 -3.09 4.10 -2.94
N ILE A 103 -2.38 3.65 -3.98
CA ILE A 103 -2.27 2.23 -4.35
C ILE A 103 -1.69 1.39 -3.20
N ASN A 104 -0.70 1.90 -2.48
CA ASN A 104 -0.12 1.22 -1.31
C ASN A 104 -1.09 1.04 -0.11
N ARG A 105 -2.25 1.72 -0.12
CA ARG A 105 -3.29 1.55 0.90
C ARG A 105 -4.29 0.46 0.56
N CYS A 106 -4.24 -0.10 -0.64
CA CYS A 106 -5.06 -1.22 -1.06
C CYS A 106 -4.71 -2.48 -0.24
N SER A 107 -5.73 -3.28 0.08
CA SER A 107 -5.59 -4.37 1.03
C SER A 107 -4.55 -5.43 0.63
N TRP A 108 -4.31 -5.61 -0.67
CA TRP A 108 -3.38 -6.62 -1.22
C TRP A 108 -1.94 -6.12 -1.35
N ARG A 109 -1.69 -4.80 -1.29
CA ARG A 109 -0.33 -4.25 -1.37
C ARG A 109 0.34 -4.08 -0.02
N LYS A 110 -0.43 -4.06 1.06
CA LYS A 110 0.14 -3.98 2.40
C LYS A 110 0.68 -5.35 2.79
N SER A 111 2.00 -5.48 2.94
CA SER A 111 2.60 -6.62 3.63
C SER A 111 1.97 -6.71 5.00
N ARG A 112 1.07 -7.69 5.18
CA ARG A 112 0.59 -8.04 6.50
C ARG A 112 1.74 -8.79 7.12
N THR A 113 2.52 -8.13 7.97
CA THR A 113 3.33 -8.86 8.93
C THR A 113 2.34 -9.72 9.70
N ILE A 114 2.30 -11.01 9.37
CA ILE A 114 1.58 -11.98 10.18
C ILE A 114 2.37 -11.97 11.48
N HIS A 115 1.78 -11.42 12.53
CA HIS A 115 2.28 -11.65 13.86
C HIS A 115 2.06 -13.13 14.13
N VAL A 116 3.05 -13.95 13.77
CA VAL A 116 3.12 -15.34 14.16
C VAL A 116 3.27 -15.28 15.66
N ARG A 117 2.18 -15.53 16.39
CA ARG A 117 2.25 -15.66 17.84
C ARG A 117 3.28 -16.74 18.12
N SER A 118 4.47 -16.33 18.54
CA SER A 118 5.48 -17.30 18.92
C SER A 118 5.07 -17.82 20.30
N PRO A 119 5.04 -19.14 20.52
CA PRO A 119 4.73 -19.71 21.83
C PRO A 119 5.61 -19.15 22.95
N PHE A 120 6.81 -18.67 22.60
CA PHE A 120 7.83 -18.18 23.50
C PHE A 120 7.67 -16.71 23.92
N VAL A 121 6.86 -15.90 23.21
CA VAL A 121 6.76 -14.44 23.45
C VAL A 121 5.35 -13.98 23.83
N ASP A 122 4.28 -14.57 23.26
CA ASP A 122 2.91 -14.00 23.38
C ASP A 122 1.96 -14.76 24.33
N GLY A 123 2.51 -15.61 25.20
CA GLY A 123 1.84 -16.05 26.43
C GLY A 123 0.49 -16.77 26.24
N ARG A 124 0.55 -18.06 25.91
CA ARG A 124 -0.34 -19.09 26.49
C ARG A 124 0.46 -20.37 26.68
N GLY A 125 1.14 -20.45 27.82
CA GLY A 125 1.83 -21.64 28.31
C GLY A 125 3.16 -21.93 27.61
N ILE A 126 4.17 -22.28 28.42
CA ILE A 126 5.55 -22.65 28.04
C ILE A 126 6.45 -21.44 27.74
N GLY A 127 6.93 -20.82 28.82
CA GLY A 127 7.88 -19.70 28.78
C GLY A 127 8.36 -19.24 30.16
N VAL A 128 7.80 -19.78 31.24
CA VAL A 128 8.38 -19.64 32.58
C VAL A 128 9.59 -20.55 32.66
N ASN A 129 10.76 -19.97 32.94
CA ASN A 129 11.96 -20.73 33.29
C ASN A 129 11.61 -21.59 34.52
N PRO A 130 11.58 -22.92 34.41
CA PRO A 130 11.19 -23.79 35.52
C PRO A 130 12.18 -23.76 36.69
N LEU A 131 13.30 -23.04 36.56
CA LEU A 131 14.32 -22.86 37.59
C LEU A 131 14.23 -21.50 38.30
N LEU A 132 13.22 -20.67 37.97
CA LEU A 132 13.02 -19.36 38.58
C LEU A 132 12.17 -19.51 39.85
N GLU A 133 12.69 -19.07 41.00
CA GLU A 133 12.05 -19.18 42.33
C GLU A 133 10.63 -18.60 42.37
N SER A 134 10.36 -17.51 41.63
CA SER A 134 9.02 -16.92 41.54
C SER A 134 7.99 -17.79 40.78
N THR A 135 8.42 -18.92 40.22
CA THR A 135 7.58 -19.88 39.50
C THR A 135 7.11 -21.03 40.40
N ASP A 136 7.72 -21.20 41.59
CA ASP A 136 7.38 -22.29 42.51
C ASP A 136 5.93 -22.18 42.99
N ASP A 137 5.44 -20.96 43.21
CA ASP A 137 4.04 -20.70 43.61
C ASP A 137 3.01 -21.08 42.53
N LEU A 138 3.44 -21.27 41.28
CA LEU A 138 2.59 -21.67 40.14
C LEU A 138 2.61 -23.19 39.89
N GLN A 139 3.53 -23.92 40.51
CA GLN A 139 3.70 -25.36 40.35
C GLN A 139 2.99 -26.08 41.51
N THR A 140 1.82 -26.67 41.25
CA THR A 140 1.15 -27.51 42.25
C THR A 140 1.92 -28.82 42.40
N TRP A 141 2.44 -29.11 43.59
CA TRP A 141 3.15 -30.37 43.86
C TRP A 141 2.24 -31.57 43.57
N THR A 142 2.71 -32.48 42.71
CA THR A 142 2.01 -33.74 42.41
C THR A 142 2.89 -34.92 42.83
N PRO A 143 2.36 -35.91 43.55
CA PRO A 143 3.11 -37.11 43.91
C PRO A 143 3.49 -37.89 42.65
N MET A 144 4.71 -38.42 42.60
CA MET A 144 5.10 -39.31 41.52
C MET A 144 4.21 -40.56 41.54
N PRO A 145 3.62 -40.97 40.41
CA PRO A 145 2.89 -42.22 40.35
C PRO A 145 3.86 -43.36 40.66
N GLY A 146 3.56 -44.13 41.71
CA GLY A 146 4.33 -45.31 42.06
C GLY A 146 4.36 -46.28 40.87
N ALA A 147 5.56 -46.68 40.47
CA ALA A 147 5.73 -47.71 39.46
C ALA A 147 5.08 -49.03 39.95
N PRO A 148 4.42 -49.81 39.07
CA PRO A 148 3.87 -51.12 39.41
C PRO A 148 4.96 -52.15 39.73
#